data_AF-A0A1F6C9L3-F1
#
_entry.id   AF-A0A1F6C9L3-F1
#
_cell.length_a   1.000
_cell.length_b   1.000
_cell.length_c   1.000
_cell.angle_alpha   90.00
_cell.angle_beta   90.00
_cell.angle_gamma   90.00
#
_symmetry.space_group_name_H-M   'P 1'
#
loop_
_entity.id
_entity.type
_entity.pdbx_description
1 polymer ?
#
loop_
_entity_poly.entity_id
_entity_poly.type
_entity_poly.pdbx_seq_one_letter_code
_entity_poly.pdbx_strand_id
1 'polypeptide(L)'
;MSPEPICLRFENVTPPHRKFYEVEVELSLFYPKRLVRRWGRIGARRPRSIRMVMSDPSELARQIGLIAQRRRQHGYQTVVEVRLPVIEASAA
;
A
#
# COMPACT_ATOMS: atom_id res chain seq x y z
N MET A 1 -11.84 -8.72 -11.70
CA MET A 1 -10.56 -8.41 -11.00
C MET A 1 -10.88 -7.46 -9.86
N SER A 2 -10.49 -7.76 -8.62
CA SER A 2 -10.78 -6.84 -7.49
C SER A 2 -9.95 -5.57 -7.61
N PRO A 3 -10.50 -4.38 -7.31
CA PRO A 3 -9.76 -3.14 -7.40
C PRO A 3 -8.56 -3.16 -6.46
N GLU A 4 -7.40 -2.79 -7.00
CA GLU A 4 -6.16 -2.65 -6.26
C GLU A 4 -6.32 -1.58 -5.17
N PRO A 5 -5.86 -1.83 -3.93
CA PRO A 5 -5.86 -0.79 -2.92
C PRO A 5 -4.84 0.28 -3.29
N ILE A 6 -5.30 1.53 -3.38
CA ILE A 6 -4.49 2.73 -3.62
C ILE A 6 -3.65 3.02 -2.38
N CYS A 7 -4.20 2.75 -1.20
CA CYS A 7 -3.53 3.01 0.07
C CYS A 7 -3.83 1.90 1.06
N LEU A 8 -2.77 1.34 1.64
CA LEU A 8 -2.83 0.43 2.78
C LEU A 8 -1.99 1.00 3.90
N ARG A 9 -2.58 1.14 5.08
CA ARG A 9 -1.86 1.46 6.31
C ARG A 9 -1.92 0.29 7.26
N PHE A 10 -0.76 -0.08 7.77
CA PHE A 10 -0.58 -1.12 8.75
C PHE A 10 0.06 -0.56 10.02
N GLU A 11 -0.38 -1.02 11.18
CA GLU A 11 0.18 -0.63 12.47
C GLU A 11 0.51 -1.85 13.32
N ASN A 12 1.63 -1.78 14.04
CA ASN A 12 1.98 -2.73 15.09
C ASN A 12 2.19 -1.92 16.38
N VAL A 13 1.23 -2.07 17.29
CA VAL A 13 1.13 -1.37 18.58
C VAL A 13 1.36 -2.30 19.78
N THR A 14 1.69 -3.57 19.53
CA THR A 14 2.00 -4.53 20.60
C THR A 14 3.31 -4.12 21.27
N PRO A 15 3.37 -3.89 22.60
CA PRO A 15 4.60 -3.50 23.28
C PRO A 15 5.78 -4.44 22.96
N PRO A 16 7.00 -3.92 22.74
CA PRO A 16 7.44 -2.52 22.78
C PRO A 16 7.24 -1.76 21.46
N HIS A 17 6.50 -2.34 20.52
CA HIS A 17 6.30 -1.79 19.19
C HIS A 17 5.25 -0.67 19.20
N ARG A 18 5.58 0.37 18.44
CA ARG A 18 4.68 1.48 18.10
C ARG A 18 5.08 1.98 16.73
N LYS A 19 4.85 1.12 15.73
CA LYS A 19 5.37 1.26 14.36
C LYS A 19 4.21 1.29 13.37
N PHE A 20 4.42 2.00 12.27
CA PHE A 20 3.53 1.95 11.13
C PHE A 20 4.28 1.55 9.87
N TYR A 21 3.52 1.06 8.91
CA TYR A 21 3.96 0.80 7.56
C TYR A 21 2.83 1.17 6.61
N GLU A 22 3.13 1.91 5.56
CA GLU A 22 2.17 2.41 4.59
C GLU A 22 2.62 2.05 3.18
N VAL A 23 1.66 1.68 2.36
CA VAL A 23 1.82 1.42 0.93
C VAL A 23 0.83 2.32 0.22
N GLU A 24 1.31 3.11 -0.72
CA GLU A 24 0.50 3.98 -1.55
C GLU A 24 0.87 3.77 -3.02
N VAL A 25 -0.14 3.63 -3.88
CA VAL A 25 0.02 3.70 -5.33
C VAL A 25 -0.30 5.12 -5.75
N GLU A 26 0.68 5.86 -6.27
CA GLU A 26 0.42 7.19 -6.84
C GLU A 26 -0.62 7.06 -7.97
N LEU A 27 -1.67 7.86 -7.89
CA LEU A 27 -2.71 7.91 -8.92
C LEU A 27 -2.13 8.46 -10.22
N SER A 28 -2.32 7.70 -11.30
CA SER A 28 -1.95 8.07 -12.65
C SER A 28 -2.93 7.43 -13.61
N LEU A 29 -3.27 8.14 -14.70
CA LEU A 29 -4.12 7.64 -15.78
C LEU A 29 -3.43 6.55 -16.60
N PHE A 30 -2.09 6.52 -16.60
CA PHE A 30 -1.28 5.62 -17.41
C PHE A 30 -0.17 4.96 -16.60
N TYR A 31 0.24 3.77 -17.04
CA TYR A 31 1.50 3.19 -16.57
C TYR A 31 2.69 3.91 -17.21
N PRO A 32 3.85 3.94 -16.54
CA PRO A 32 4.12 3.30 -15.25
C PRO A 32 3.51 4.07 -14.05
N LYS A 33 3.09 3.33 -13.01
CA LYS A 33 2.65 3.90 -11.72
C LYS A 33 3.80 3.90 -10.73
N ARG A 34 3.71 4.71 -9.68
CA ARG A 34 4.67 4.66 -8.57
C ARG A 34 4.08 3.98 -7.34
N LEU A 35 4.80 2.98 -6.83
CA LEU A 35 4.54 2.37 -5.55
C LEU A 35 5.41 3.07 -4.49
N VAL A 36 4.77 3.81 -3.60
CA VAL A 36 5.40 4.50 -2.48
C VAL A 36 5.21 3.66 -1.22
N ARG A 37 6.30 3.45 -0.49
CA ARG A 37 6.29 2.75 0.80
C ARG A 37 6.82 3.71 1.86
N ARG A 38 6.12 3.85 2.98
CA ARG A 38 6.55 4.67 4.13
C ARG A 38 6.53 3.85 5.41
N TRP A 39 7.49 4.06 6.30
CA TRP A 39 7.52 3.35 7.59
C TRP A 39 8.28 4.12 8.66
N GLY A 40 7.92 3.86 9.92
CA GLY A 40 8.55 4.53 11.05
C GLY A 40 7.85 4.20 12.36
N ARG A 41 8.20 4.96 13.41
CA ARG A 41 7.44 4.96 14.65
C ARG A 41 6.21 5.85 14.49
N ILE A 42 5.08 5.46 15.08
CA ILE A 42 3.87 6.31 15.08
C ILE A 42 4.20 7.58 15.87
N GLY A 43 3.89 8.75 15.28
CA GLY A 43 4.24 10.07 15.82
C GLY A 43 5.65 10.58 15.45
N ALA A 44 6.43 9.85 14.66
CA ALA A 44 7.75 10.32 14.21
C ALA A 44 7.61 11.48 13.20
N ARG A 45 8.40 12.55 13.37
CA ARG A 45 8.40 13.73 12.48
C ARG A 45 8.85 13.43 11.05
N ARG A 46 9.74 12.46 10.85
CA ARG A 46 10.31 12.11 9.55
C ARG A 46 10.36 10.59 9.38
N PRO A 47 9.31 9.96 8.80
CA PRO A 47 9.36 8.54 8.49
C PRO A 47 10.30 8.24 7.33
N ARG A 48 10.75 7.00 7.25
CA ARG A 48 11.51 6.51 6.10
C ARG A 48 10.55 6.28 4.93
N SER A 49 11.03 6.45 3.71
CA SER A 49 10.25 6.15 2.52
C SER A 49 11.12 5.63 1.37
N ILE A 50 10.51 4.86 0.47
CA ILE A 50 11.08 4.48 -0.82
C ILE A 50 9.99 4.58 -1.89
N ARG A 51 10.39 4.93 -3.12
CA ARG A 51 9.52 4.97 -4.29
C ARG A 51 10.03 3.97 -5.32
N MET A 52 9.13 3.23 -5.95
CA MET A 52 9.44 2.26 -6.99
C MET A 52 8.53 2.51 -8.19
N VAL A 53 9.09 2.43 -9.39
CA VAL A 53 8.34 2.58 -10.64
C VAL A 53 7.88 1.18 -11.07
N MET A 54 6.58 1.05 -11.33
CA MET A 54 5.91 -0.21 -11.67
C MET A 54 5.27 -0.05 -13.04
N SER A 55 5.76 -0.79 -14.03
CA SER A 55 5.27 -0.73 -15.42
C SER A 55 4.20 -1.75 -15.74
N ASP A 56 4.17 -2.87 -15.01
CA ASP A 56 3.19 -3.94 -15.18
C ASP A 56 2.11 -3.88 -14.07
N PRO A 57 0.82 -3.75 -14.43
CA PRO A 57 -0.28 -3.83 -13.49
C PRO A 57 -0.28 -5.11 -12.64
N SER A 58 0.00 -6.26 -13.25
CA SER A 58 -0.06 -7.55 -12.56
C SER A 58 1.04 -7.66 -11.50
N GLU A 59 2.24 -7.21 -11.84
CA GLU A 59 3.35 -7.11 -10.90
C GLU A 59 3.09 -6.10 -9.77
N LEU A 60 2.46 -4.97 -10.06
CA LEU A 60 2.04 -4.00 -9.04
C LEU A 60 1.09 -4.64 -8.02
N ALA A 61 0.01 -5.28 -8.50
CA ALA A 61 -0.96 -5.97 -7.65
C ALA A 61 -0.28 -7.07 -6.80
N ARG A 62 0.61 -7.85 -7.42
CA ARG A 62 1.36 -8.91 -6.73
C ARG A 62 2.25 -8.36 -5.62
N GLN A 63 2.99 -7.27 -5.87
CA GLN A 63 3.84 -6.63 -4.87
C GLN A 63 3.03 -6.11 -3.68
N ILE A 64 1.89 -5.47 -3.93
CA ILE A 64 0.99 -5.00 -2.88
C ILE A 64 0.50 -6.17 -2.02
N GLY A 65 0.05 -7.26 -2.65
CA GLY A 65 -0.38 -8.48 -1.96
C GLY A 65 0.72 -9.08 -1.08
N LEU A 66 1.94 -9.22 -1.62
CA LEU A 66 3.09 -9.74 -0.88
C LEU A 66 3.48 -8.85 0.31
N ILE A 67 3.45 -7.52 0.14
CA ILE A 67 3.71 -6.59 1.23
C ILE A 67 2.66 -6.75 2.32
N ALA A 68 1.37 -6.77 1.97
CA ALA A 68 0.28 -6.91 2.91
C ALA A 68 0.38 -8.22 3.71
N GLN A 69 0.57 -9.34 3.01
CA GLN A 69 0.76 -10.65 3.63
C GLN A 69 1.94 -10.64 4.61
N ARG A 70 3.11 -10.13 4.17
CA ARG A 70 4.31 -10.08 5.00
C ARG A 70 4.10 -9.18 6.23
N ARG A 71 3.40 -8.04 6.10
CA ARG A 71 3.10 -7.17 7.27
C ARG A 71 2.23 -7.89 8.30
N ARG A 72 1.18 -8.59 7.86
CA ARG A 72 0.30 -9.38 8.74
C ARG A 72 1.07 -10.49 9.47
N GLN A 73 1.97 -11.19 8.78
CA GLN A 73 2.85 -12.20 9.39
C GLN A 73 3.77 -11.64 10.48
N HIS A 74 4.12 -10.35 10.42
CA HIS A 74 4.93 -9.66 11.44
C HIS A 74 4.09 -8.93 12.50
N GLY A 75 2.84 -9.34 12.70
CA GLY A 75 1.97 -8.81 13.75
C GLY A 75 1.48 -7.38 13.49
N TYR A 76 1.58 -6.88 12.25
CA TYR A 76 0.90 -5.64 11.90
C TYR A 76 -0.58 -5.91 11.58
N GLN A 77 -1.45 -5.02 12.05
CA GLN A 77 -2.86 -5.00 11.73
C GLN A 77 -3.13 -3.96 10.63
N THR A 78 -4.09 -4.22 9.75
CA THR A 78 -4.51 -3.25 8.73
C THR A 78 -5.46 -2.26 9.40
N VAL A 79 -5.13 -0.96 9.35
CA VAL A 79 -5.92 0.10 9.99
C VAL A 79 -6.55 1.06 8.98
N VAL A 80 -6.01 1.13 7.76
CA VAL A 80 -6.60 1.86 6.63
C VAL A 80 -6.46 1.00 5.38
N GLU A 81 -7.53 0.90 4.61
CA GLU A 81 -7.54 0.31 3.29
C GLU A 81 -8.45 1.14 2.38
N VAL A 82 -7.84 1.81 1.42
CA VAL A 82 -8.54 2.61 0.39
C VAL A 82 -8.35 1.92 -0.95
N ARG A 83 -9.45 1.66 -1.65
CA ARG A 83 -9.48 1.05 -2.98
C ARG A 83 -10.06 2.03 -3.98
N LEU A 84 -9.58 1.99 -5.23
CA LEU A 84 -10.28 2.69 -6.31
C LEU A 84 -11.66 2.06 -6.48
N PRO A 85 -12.73 2.86 -6.66
CA PRO A 85 -13.96 2.31 -7.19
C PRO A 85 -13.65 1.70 -8.57
N VAL A 86 -14.16 0.48 -8.82
CA VAL A 86 -14.17 -0.06 -10.18
C VAL A 86 -15.18 0.77 -10.95
N ILE A 87 -14.70 1.70 -11.77
CA ILE A 87 -15.55 2.30 -12.81
C ILE A 87 -15.55 1.26 -13.92
N GLU A 88 -16.55 0.40 -13.95
CA GLU A 88 -16.80 -0.40 -15.14
C GLU A 88 -17.12 0.59 -16.25
N ALA A 89 -16.23 0.69 -17.25
CA ALA A 89 -16.55 1.38 -18.47
C ALA A 89 -17.73 0.62 -19.09
N SER A 90 -18.93 1.20 -19.02
CA SER A 90 -20.04 0.75 -19.84
C SER A 90 -19.58 0.83 -21.29
N ALA A 91 -19.35 -0.33 -21.90
CA ALA A 91 -19.17 -0.44 -23.33
C ALA A 91 -20.47 0.07 -23.98
N ALA A 92 -20.38 1.21 -24.65
CA ALA A 92 -21.40 1.73 -25.55
C ALA A 92 -21.10 1.25 -26.97
#